data_AF-A0A7S4IKJ6-F1
#
_entry.id   AF-A0A7S4IKJ6-F1
#
_cell.length_a   1.000
_cell.length_b   1.000
_cell.length_c   1.000
_cell.angle_alpha   90.00
_cell.angle_beta   90.00
_cell.angle_gamma   90.00
#
_symmetry.space_group_name_H-M   'P 1'
#
loop_
_entity.id
_entity.type
_entity.pdbx_description
1 polymer ?
#
loop_
_entity_poly.entity_id
_entity_poly.type
_entity_poly.pdbx_seq_one_letter_code
_entity_poly.pdbx_strand_id
1 'polypeptide(L)'
;SFEKVSGPGWMSVLPDGSLSGVPDNLHVGVNEFEVQVTDPSGQKDEAFLRVDVQPLPEGVIDFDANGGVRSFGGDEDGIGTYSIEESGAALSLHGNVYKAVKLDPPYEVTSLTVIEFDFRSENRGSLHAIGLDEDDAATKSYYFKLYGARTKSNYIVDFATYDDAAPDTKHYVIPVGQFYTGVKTRLFFVNDHDSKSSNPTASGVFTNVKIYESDGGPPPTSAPTLPPTPPPTQAPTPSPTKDPTPKPTKYPTPPPTPNPTPPPM
;
A
#
# COMPACT_ATOMS: atom_id res chain seq x y z
N SER A 1 -17.74 41.29 -5.79
CA SER A 1 -16.55 40.42 -5.78
C SER A 1 -16.31 39.95 -4.37
N PHE A 2 -15.60 38.83 -4.22
CA PHE A 2 -15.12 38.33 -2.94
C PHE A 2 -13.60 38.53 -2.83
N GLU A 3 -13.08 38.72 -1.63
CA GLU A 3 -11.65 38.72 -1.36
C GLU A 3 -11.32 38.22 0.05
N LYS A 4 -10.08 37.76 0.24
CA LYS A 4 -9.53 37.47 1.57
C LYS A 4 -8.94 38.77 2.13
N VAL A 5 -9.45 39.22 3.28
CA VAL A 5 -8.93 40.37 4.02
C VAL A 5 -7.73 39.96 4.87
N SER A 6 -7.86 38.86 5.63
CA SER A 6 -6.81 38.36 6.51
C SER A 6 -6.91 36.84 6.74
N GLY A 7 -5.89 36.25 7.36
CA GLY A 7 -5.81 34.80 7.65
C GLY A 7 -4.59 34.12 7.00
N PRO A 8 -4.42 32.80 7.23
CA PRO A 8 -3.28 32.03 6.74
C PRO A 8 -2.99 32.17 5.25
N GLY A 9 -1.72 32.02 4.88
CA GLY A 9 -1.25 32.21 3.50
C GLY A 9 -1.67 31.09 2.54
N TRP A 10 -1.93 29.89 3.06
CA TRP A 10 -2.17 28.69 2.25
C TRP A 10 -3.48 28.69 1.46
N MET A 11 -4.46 29.53 1.84
CA MET A 11 -5.75 29.66 1.14
C MET A 11 -5.89 31.03 0.47
N SER A 12 -6.49 31.05 -0.72
CA SER A 12 -6.89 32.23 -1.47
C SER A 12 -8.40 32.22 -1.74
N VAL A 13 -8.99 33.41 -1.83
CA VAL A 13 -10.40 33.65 -2.19
C VAL A 13 -10.40 34.42 -3.50
N LEU A 14 -10.97 33.85 -4.56
CA LEU A 14 -11.06 34.50 -5.87
C LEU A 14 -12.26 35.46 -5.94
N PRO A 15 -12.29 36.42 -6.88
CA PRO A 15 -13.37 37.42 -7.00
C PRO A 15 -14.78 36.85 -7.19
N ASP A 16 -14.89 35.60 -7.66
CA ASP A 16 -16.14 34.85 -7.83
C ASP A 16 -16.58 34.08 -6.58
N GLY A 17 -15.77 34.09 -5.51
CA GLY A 17 -16.03 33.42 -4.24
C GLY A 17 -15.47 32.01 -4.15
N SER A 18 -14.81 31.51 -5.21
CA SER A 18 -14.14 30.22 -5.13
C SER A 18 -12.91 30.27 -4.23
N LEU A 19 -12.68 29.18 -3.50
CA LEU A 19 -11.53 28.99 -2.62
C LEU A 19 -10.48 28.12 -3.32
N SER A 20 -9.21 28.42 -3.11
CA SER A 20 -8.09 27.59 -3.58
C SER A 20 -6.97 27.58 -2.57
N GLY A 21 -6.21 26.50 -2.48
CA GLY A 21 -5.15 26.34 -1.50
C GLY A 21 -4.97 24.88 -1.09
N VAL A 22 -3.79 24.56 -0.55
CA VAL A 22 -3.49 23.24 0.01
C VAL A 22 -2.87 23.46 1.38
N PRO A 23 -3.56 23.10 2.48
CA PRO A 23 -2.96 23.15 3.81
C PRO A 23 -1.95 22.02 3.95
N ASP A 24 -0.82 22.32 4.58
CA ASP A 24 0.13 21.33 5.09
C ASP A 24 -0.12 21.02 6.58
N ASN A 25 0.69 20.15 7.14
CA ASN A 25 0.58 19.69 8.52
C ASN A 25 0.83 20.81 9.58
N LEU A 26 1.48 21.92 9.22
CA LEU A 26 1.60 23.09 10.12
C LEU A 26 0.26 23.82 10.30
N HIS A 27 -0.71 23.54 9.43
CA HIS A 27 -2.02 24.15 9.48
C HIS A 27 -3.06 23.28 10.18
N VAL A 28 -2.70 22.13 10.76
CA VAL A 28 -3.66 21.26 11.49
C VAL A 28 -4.39 22.05 12.58
N GLY A 29 -5.72 21.88 12.63
CA GLY A 29 -6.65 22.57 13.51
C GLY A 29 -7.46 23.66 12.81
N VAL A 30 -8.17 24.45 13.62
CA VAL A 30 -9.06 25.50 13.12
C VAL A 30 -8.24 26.71 12.66
N ASN A 31 -8.31 26.99 11.36
CA ASN A 31 -7.76 28.18 10.72
C ASN A 31 -8.90 29.19 10.50
N GLU A 32 -8.67 30.45 10.84
CA GLU A 32 -9.65 31.53 10.67
C GLU A 32 -9.17 32.50 9.58
N PHE A 33 -10.10 32.87 8.69
CA PHE A 33 -9.91 33.80 7.59
C PHE A 33 -10.98 34.87 7.67
N GLU A 34 -10.58 36.11 7.52
CA GLU A 34 -11.51 37.22 7.33
C GLU A 34 -11.72 37.40 5.83
N VAL A 35 -12.98 37.34 5.40
CA VAL A 35 -13.38 37.48 4.00
C VAL A 35 -14.31 38.65 3.84
N GLN A 36 -14.23 39.31 2.69
CA GLN A 36 -15.06 40.46 2.35
C GLN A 36 -15.83 40.20 1.06
N VAL A 37 -17.09 40.65 1.02
CA VAL A 37 -17.88 40.77 -0.20
C VAL A 37 -18.09 42.23 -0.54
N THR A 38 -17.92 42.60 -1.81
CA THR A 38 -18.23 43.93 -2.35
C THR A 38 -19.34 43.83 -3.40
N ASP A 39 -20.43 44.58 -3.25
CA ASP A 39 -21.51 44.64 -4.22
C ASP A 39 -21.18 45.55 -5.44
N PRO A 40 -21.96 45.53 -6.53
CA PRO A 40 -21.71 46.40 -7.70
C PRO A 40 -21.78 47.90 -7.43
N SER A 41 -22.38 48.32 -6.31
CA SER A 41 -22.43 49.71 -5.86
C SER A 41 -21.24 50.09 -4.97
N GLY A 42 -20.36 49.14 -4.66
CA GLY A 42 -19.16 49.34 -3.84
C GLY A 42 -19.39 49.18 -2.34
N GLN A 43 -20.58 48.75 -1.90
CA GLN A 43 -20.80 48.45 -0.47
C GLN A 43 -20.12 47.14 -0.10
N LYS A 44 -19.59 47.10 1.12
CA LYS A 44 -18.75 46.01 1.64
C LYS A 44 -19.37 45.40 2.88
N ASP A 45 -19.22 44.10 3.04
CA ASP A 45 -19.51 43.37 4.27
C ASP A 45 -18.43 42.32 4.53
N GLU A 46 -18.15 42.02 5.80
CA GLU A 46 -17.05 41.15 6.25
C GLU A 46 -17.55 40.00 7.12
N ALA A 47 -16.91 38.84 7.01
CA ALA A 47 -17.23 37.66 7.80
C ALA A 47 -15.99 36.82 8.11
N PHE A 48 -16.07 36.02 9.18
CA PHE A 48 -15.06 35.01 9.49
C PHE A 48 -15.42 33.65 8.86
N LEU A 49 -14.53 33.14 8.02
CA LEU A 49 -14.53 31.77 7.50
C LEU A 49 -13.57 30.94 8.35
N ARG A 50 -14.06 29.85 8.95
CA ARG A 50 -13.25 28.90 9.71
C ARG A 50 -13.11 27.58 8.95
N VAL A 51 -11.87 27.13 8.75
CA VAL A 51 -11.56 25.84 8.12
C VAL A 51 -10.80 24.99 9.11
N ASP A 52 -11.35 23.81 9.43
CA ASP A 52 -10.72 22.87 10.36
C ASP A 52 -9.92 21.82 9.58
N VAL A 53 -8.59 21.95 9.60
CA VAL A 53 -7.67 21.02 8.93
C VAL A 53 -7.45 19.82 9.86
N GLN A 54 -7.88 18.64 9.42
CA GLN A 54 -7.69 17.43 10.22
C GLN A 54 -6.22 16.96 10.14
N PRO A 55 -5.66 16.40 11.22
CA PRO A 55 -4.38 15.72 11.16
C PRO A 55 -4.47 14.48 10.26
N LEU A 56 -3.32 14.01 9.78
CA LEU A 56 -3.23 12.69 9.16
C LEU A 56 -3.65 11.58 10.15
N PRO A 57 -4.22 10.46 9.66
CA PRO A 57 -4.49 9.32 10.52
C PRO A 57 -3.21 8.85 11.22
N GLU A 58 -3.35 8.36 12.46
CA GLU A 58 -2.21 7.95 13.27
C GLU A 58 -1.34 6.91 12.54
N GLY A 59 -0.03 7.13 12.56
CA GLY A 59 0.97 6.27 11.92
C GLY A 59 1.10 6.41 10.41
N VAL A 60 0.26 7.22 9.74
CA VAL A 60 0.42 7.52 8.31
C VAL A 60 1.65 8.41 8.12
N ILE A 61 2.46 8.06 7.13
CA ILE A 61 3.62 8.84 6.70
C ILE A 61 3.12 10.16 6.10
N ASP A 62 3.63 11.26 6.65
CA ASP A 62 3.52 12.60 6.08
C ASP A 62 4.64 12.81 5.06
N PHE A 63 4.28 12.85 3.77
CA PHE A 63 5.22 13.05 2.68
C PHE A 63 5.80 14.47 2.62
N ASP A 64 5.21 15.46 3.28
CA ASP A 64 5.73 16.83 3.39
C ASP A 64 6.69 17.00 4.57
N ALA A 65 6.66 16.09 5.54
CA ALA A 65 7.53 16.12 6.70
C ALA A 65 9.00 15.80 6.37
N ASN A 66 9.89 16.12 7.31
CA ASN A 66 11.30 15.70 7.29
C ASN A 66 12.10 16.07 6.02
N GLY A 67 11.76 17.22 5.42
CA GLY A 67 12.40 17.71 4.18
C GLY A 67 11.73 17.20 2.91
N GLY A 68 10.58 16.55 3.03
CA GLY A 68 9.73 16.12 1.94
C GLY A 68 10.27 14.95 1.13
N VAL A 69 9.69 14.77 -0.06
CA VAL A 69 10.09 13.76 -1.03
C VAL A 69 11.34 14.20 -1.80
N ARG A 70 12.33 13.32 -1.89
CA ARG A 70 13.60 13.56 -2.57
C ARG A 70 13.96 12.46 -3.55
N SER A 71 14.98 12.73 -4.37
CA SER A 71 15.60 11.75 -5.26
C SER A 71 16.21 10.59 -4.47
N PHE A 72 16.14 9.38 -5.03
CA PHE A 72 16.68 8.13 -4.47
C PHE A 72 17.30 7.29 -5.58
N GLY A 73 18.34 6.51 -5.27
CA GLY A 73 18.93 5.57 -6.23
C GLY A 73 19.89 6.19 -7.26
N GLY A 74 20.27 7.46 -7.08
CA GLY A 74 21.22 8.16 -7.95
C GLY A 74 20.69 8.27 -9.38
N ASP A 75 21.47 7.78 -10.34
CA ASP A 75 21.16 7.85 -11.78
C ASP A 75 19.90 7.04 -12.19
N GLU A 76 19.32 6.24 -11.28
CA GLU A 76 18.06 5.53 -11.54
C GLU A 76 16.86 6.51 -11.52
N ASP A 77 16.94 7.63 -10.79
CA ASP A 77 15.91 8.68 -10.77
C ASP A 77 16.04 9.56 -12.03
N GLY A 78 15.19 9.27 -13.02
CA GLY A 78 15.31 9.82 -14.36
C GLY A 78 14.27 10.89 -14.69
N ILE A 79 13.75 10.82 -15.91
CA ILE A 79 12.75 11.76 -16.42
C ILE A 79 11.39 11.45 -15.82
N GLY A 80 10.85 12.37 -15.03
CA GLY A 80 9.49 12.28 -14.53
C GLY A 80 9.21 13.30 -13.44
N THR A 81 8.06 13.15 -12.79
CA THR A 81 7.56 14.06 -11.76
C THR A 81 6.97 13.30 -10.59
N TYR A 82 6.81 13.99 -9.47
CA TYR A 82 6.00 13.54 -8.34
C TYR A 82 5.11 14.68 -7.85
N SER A 83 4.02 14.34 -7.17
CA SER A 83 3.18 15.26 -6.40
C SER A 83 2.86 14.67 -5.05
N ILE A 84 2.81 15.53 -4.05
CA ILE A 84 2.29 15.22 -2.72
C ILE A 84 0.86 15.74 -2.69
N GLU A 85 -0.06 14.87 -2.28
CA GLU A 85 -1.50 15.10 -2.31
C GLU A 85 -2.10 14.74 -0.94
N GLU A 86 -3.39 15.02 -0.76
CA GLU A 86 -4.13 14.69 0.47
C GLU A 86 -3.44 15.18 1.75
N SER A 87 -2.95 16.42 1.72
CA SER A 87 -2.24 17.07 2.84
C SER A 87 -1.10 16.22 3.41
N GLY A 88 -0.34 15.57 2.52
CA GLY A 88 0.83 14.77 2.88
C GLY A 88 0.58 13.26 2.94
N ALA A 89 -0.67 12.78 2.80
CA ALA A 89 -0.98 11.35 2.90
C ALA A 89 -0.79 10.54 1.60
N ALA A 90 -0.66 11.23 0.46
CA ALA A 90 -0.60 10.61 -0.85
C ALA A 90 0.65 11.05 -1.64
N LEU A 91 1.31 10.09 -2.28
CA LEU A 91 2.43 10.31 -3.19
C LEU A 91 2.09 9.76 -4.57
N SER A 92 1.96 10.67 -5.54
CA SER A 92 1.78 10.35 -6.95
C SER A 92 3.11 10.45 -7.69
N LEU A 93 3.42 9.43 -8.48
CA LEU A 93 4.63 9.31 -9.29
C LEU A 93 4.25 9.16 -10.77
N HIS A 94 4.97 9.87 -11.64
CA HIS A 94 4.80 9.78 -13.09
C HIS A 94 6.15 9.76 -13.80
N GLY A 95 6.30 8.89 -14.79
CA GLY A 95 7.50 8.78 -15.62
C GLY A 95 8.48 7.71 -15.12
N ASN A 96 9.78 8.01 -15.17
CA ASN A 96 10.82 7.17 -14.59
C ASN A 96 11.40 7.88 -13.37
N VAL A 97 10.89 7.57 -12.19
CA VAL A 97 11.25 8.26 -10.94
C VAL A 97 11.50 7.27 -9.82
N TYR A 98 12.53 7.58 -9.03
CA TYR A 98 12.92 6.84 -7.83
C TYR A 98 12.99 7.88 -6.71
N LYS A 99 12.07 7.76 -5.75
CA LYS A 99 11.86 8.76 -4.71
C LYS A 99 11.94 8.15 -3.33
N ALA A 100 12.29 8.96 -2.34
CA ALA A 100 12.24 8.54 -0.95
C ALA A 100 11.85 9.69 -0.02
N VAL A 101 11.33 9.34 1.15
CA VAL A 101 11.24 10.24 2.31
C VAL A 101 12.29 9.86 3.35
N LYS A 102 12.73 10.86 4.13
CA LYS A 102 13.62 10.62 5.27
C LYS A 102 12.81 10.10 6.46
N LEU A 103 13.28 9.02 7.06
CA LEU A 103 12.83 8.59 8.38
C LEU A 103 13.68 9.33 9.43
N ASP A 104 13.06 10.25 10.14
CA ASP A 104 13.68 11.05 11.20
C ASP A 104 12.73 11.08 12.42
N PRO A 105 13.06 10.37 13.52
CA PRO A 105 14.27 9.56 13.70
C PRO A 105 14.33 8.34 12.74
N PRO A 106 15.54 7.76 12.51
CA PRO A 106 15.67 6.49 11.79
C PRO A 106 14.79 5.40 12.39
N TYR A 107 14.26 4.51 11.53
CA TYR A 107 13.39 3.41 11.94
C TYR A 107 14.20 2.13 12.12
N GLU A 108 14.08 1.46 13.26
CA GLU A 108 14.68 0.14 13.49
C GLU A 108 13.73 -0.94 12.98
N VAL A 109 14.06 -1.57 11.86
CA VAL A 109 13.26 -2.69 11.34
C VAL A 109 13.52 -3.93 12.20
N THR A 110 12.51 -4.36 12.95
CA THR A 110 12.52 -5.61 13.70
C THR A 110 11.91 -6.74 12.87
N SER A 111 11.90 -7.97 13.38
CA SER A 111 11.19 -9.07 12.74
C SER A 111 9.67 -8.86 12.61
N LEU A 112 9.09 -7.95 13.40
CA LEU A 112 7.65 -7.69 13.43
C LEU A 112 7.21 -6.48 12.59
N THR A 113 8.16 -5.77 11.99
CA THR A 113 7.89 -4.57 11.20
C THR A 113 7.07 -4.88 9.95
N VAL A 114 6.03 -4.07 9.73
CA VAL A 114 5.10 -4.11 8.60
C VAL A 114 5.12 -2.76 7.89
N ILE A 115 5.03 -2.79 6.56
CA ILE A 115 4.61 -1.64 5.75
C ILE A 115 3.21 -1.93 5.22
N GLU A 116 2.27 -1.02 5.48
CA GLU A 116 0.89 -1.12 5.01
C GLU A 116 0.54 0.12 4.20
N PHE A 117 -0.14 -0.06 3.06
CA PHE A 117 -0.47 1.03 2.15
C PHE A 117 -1.49 0.60 1.11
N ASP A 118 -2.09 1.58 0.44
CA ASP A 118 -2.86 1.38 -0.77
C ASP A 118 -2.04 1.83 -1.98
N PHE A 119 -2.05 1.03 -3.04
CA PHE A 119 -1.36 1.33 -4.29
C PHE A 119 -2.29 1.28 -5.48
N ARG A 120 -2.14 2.24 -6.39
CA ARG A 120 -2.83 2.29 -7.68
C ARG A 120 -1.86 2.69 -8.79
N SER A 121 -2.04 2.10 -9.97
CA SER A 121 -1.29 2.40 -11.18
C SER A 121 -2.24 2.33 -12.38
N GLU A 122 -2.30 3.42 -13.15
CA GLU A 122 -3.05 3.47 -14.41
C GLU A 122 -2.19 3.01 -15.59
N ASN A 123 -0.90 3.36 -15.58
CA ASN A 123 0.05 3.02 -16.62
C ASN A 123 1.17 2.13 -16.07
N ARG A 124 1.23 0.91 -16.61
CA ARG A 124 2.23 -0.09 -16.23
C ARG A 124 3.64 0.35 -16.62
N GLY A 125 4.55 0.34 -15.66
CA GLY A 125 5.98 0.56 -15.86
C GLY A 125 6.79 -0.73 -16.05
N SER A 126 8.11 -0.58 -16.14
CA SER A 126 9.02 -1.73 -16.03
C SER A 126 9.07 -2.26 -14.61
N LEU A 127 8.96 -1.41 -13.59
CA LEU A 127 8.94 -1.80 -12.19
C LEU A 127 8.20 -0.78 -11.34
N HIS A 128 7.32 -1.27 -10.48
CA HIS A 128 6.81 -0.53 -9.33
C HIS A 128 7.23 -1.26 -8.06
N ALA A 129 7.88 -0.56 -7.13
CA ALA A 129 8.35 -1.15 -5.88
C ALA A 129 8.36 -0.16 -4.73
N ILE A 130 8.40 -0.70 -3.51
CA ILE A 130 8.53 0.04 -2.26
C ILE A 130 9.53 -0.70 -1.37
N GLY A 131 10.15 0.00 -0.41
CA GLY A 131 10.99 -0.63 0.60
C GLY A 131 11.65 0.38 1.54
N LEU A 132 12.48 -0.13 2.45
CA LEU A 132 13.28 0.66 3.37
C LEU A 132 14.77 0.50 3.05
N ASP A 133 15.52 1.58 3.11
CA ASP A 133 16.96 1.58 2.82
C ASP A 133 17.76 2.32 3.91
N GLU A 134 19.04 1.98 4.06
CA GLU A 134 19.93 2.61 5.04
C GLU A 134 20.38 4.01 4.59
N ASP A 135 20.41 4.28 3.28
CA ASP A 135 20.86 5.54 2.71
C ASP A 135 20.18 5.88 1.37
N ASP A 136 20.72 6.83 0.59
CA ASP A 136 20.16 7.26 -0.69
C ASP A 136 20.54 6.35 -1.88
N ALA A 137 21.36 5.32 -1.66
CA ALA A 137 21.78 4.38 -2.69
C ALA A 137 20.81 3.19 -2.77
N ALA A 138 20.36 2.87 -3.98
CA ALA A 138 19.37 1.83 -4.20
C ALA A 138 19.88 0.41 -3.89
N THR A 139 19.44 -0.16 -2.76
CA THR A 139 19.68 -1.57 -2.44
C THR A 139 18.59 -2.46 -3.02
N LYS A 140 18.85 -3.01 -4.21
CA LYS A 140 17.86 -3.77 -5.00
C LYS A 140 17.23 -4.96 -4.26
N SER A 141 17.95 -5.59 -3.33
CA SER A 141 17.43 -6.68 -2.50
C SER A 141 16.32 -6.25 -1.52
N TYR A 142 16.10 -4.95 -1.33
CA TYR A 142 15.00 -4.42 -0.52
C TYR A 142 13.77 -4.04 -1.33
N TYR A 143 13.81 -4.24 -2.66
CA TYR A 143 12.72 -3.86 -3.55
C TYR A 143 11.59 -4.88 -3.43
N PHE A 144 10.54 -4.53 -2.67
CA PHE A 144 9.27 -5.26 -2.74
C PHE A 144 8.56 -4.86 -4.02
N LYS A 145 8.67 -5.70 -5.04
CA LYS A 145 7.98 -5.49 -6.31
C LYS A 145 6.47 -5.62 -6.09
N LEU A 146 5.73 -4.67 -6.66
CA LEU A 146 4.26 -4.62 -6.65
C LEU A 146 3.67 -4.89 -8.04
N TYR A 147 4.24 -4.25 -9.06
CA TYR A 147 3.72 -4.25 -10.43
C TYR A 147 4.85 -4.07 -11.46
N GLY A 148 4.55 -4.30 -12.74
CA GLY A 148 5.45 -3.98 -13.87
C GLY A 148 6.09 -5.18 -14.56
N ALA A 149 6.62 -4.92 -15.77
CA ALA A 149 7.07 -5.95 -16.70
C ALA A 149 8.34 -6.70 -16.27
N ARG A 150 9.24 -6.04 -15.53
CA ARG A 150 10.58 -6.53 -15.24
C ARG A 150 10.61 -7.26 -13.91
N THR A 151 11.25 -8.42 -13.90
CA THR A 151 11.60 -9.17 -12.68
C THR A 151 13.07 -9.52 -12.72
N LYS A 152 13.77 -9.41 -11.59
CA LYS A 152 15.16 -9.84 -11.41
C LYS A 152 15.26 -10.74 -10.20
N SER A 153 16.31 -11.55 -10.15
CA SER A 153 16.57 -12.48 -9.03
C SER A 153 16.86 -11.80 -7.71
N ASN A 154 17.24 -10.51 -7.74
CA ASN A 154 17.56 -9.73 -6.56
C ASN A 154 16.43 -8.77 -6.15
N TYR A 155 15.20 -8.97 -6.62
CA TYR A 155 14.01 -8.29 -6.11
C TYR A 155 13.23 -9.24 -5.20
N ILE A 156 12.47 -8.70 -4.26
CA ILE A 156 11.47 -9.47 -3.50
C ILE A 156 10.17 -9.44 -4.31
N VAL A 157 9.70 -10.60 -4.77
CA VAL A 157 8.63 -10.71 -5.78
C VAL A 157 7.33 -11.30 -5.22
N ASP A 158 7.34 -11.71 -3.95
CA ASP A 158 6.22 -12.31 -3.22
C ASP A 158 4.97 -11.43 -3.20
N PHE A 159 5.13 -10.12 -3.45
CA PHE A 159 4.06 -9.12 -3.47
C PHE A 159 3.76 -8.56 -4.86
N ALA A 160 4.34 -9.12 -5.92
CA ALA A 160 4.15 -8.69 -7.31
C ALA A 160 2.76 -9.11 -7.84
N THR A 161 1.70 -8.62 -7.21
CA THR A 161 0.33 -9.12 -7.35
C THR A 161 -0.65 -8.03 -7.79
N TYR A 162 -0.17 -6.83 -8.13
CA TYR A 162 -1.05 -5.74 -8.58
C TYR A 162 -1.71 -6.03 -9.93
N ASP A 163 -1.08 -6.84 -10.81
CA ASP A 163 -1.64 -7.15 -12.14
C ASP A 163 -3.10 -7.67 -12.03
N ASP A 164 -3.45 -8.38 -10.95
CA ASP A 164 -4.80 -8.90 -10.69
C ASP A 164 -5.85 -7.83 -10.36
N ALA A 165 -5.42 -6.64 -9.93
CA ALA A 165 -6.29 -5.53 -9.54
C ALA A 165 -6.22 -4.35 -10.52
N ALA A 166 -5.34 -4.35 -11.51
CA ALA A 166 -5.14 -3.20 -12.38
C ALA A 166 -6.40 -2.88 -13.21
N PRO A 167 -6.85 -1.61 -13.27
CA PRO A 167 -6.22 -0.37 -12.77
C PRO A 167 -6.76 0.13 -11.42
N ASP A 168 -7.46 -0.70 -10.65
CA ASP A 168 -8.08 -0.37 -9.37
C ASP A 168 -7.05 -0.35 -8.22
N THR A 169 -7.40 0.37 -7.15
CA THR A 169 -6.59 0.42 -5.93
C THR A 169 -6.49 -0.96 -5.28
N LYS A 170 -5.27 -1.36 -4.91
CA LYS A 170 -5.00 -2.57 -4.14
C LYS A 170 -4.34 -2.24 -2.80
N HIS A 171 -4.88 -2.80 -1.74
CA HIS A 171 -4.31 -2.74 -0.40
C HIS A 171 -3.17 -3.76 -0.23
N TYR A 172 -2.08 -3.33 0.38
CA TYR A 172 -0.89 -4.14 0.67
C TYR A 172 -0.55 -4.11 2.15
N VAL A 173 -0.18 -5.28 2.67
CA VAL A 173 0.42 -5.47 3.99
C VAL A 173 1.67 -6.31 3.81
N ILE A 174 2.85 -5.68 3.93
CA ILE A 174 4.15 -6.31 3.68
C ILE A 174 4.87 -6.51 5.02
N PRO A 175 5.08 -7.76 5.49
CA PRO A 175 5.85 -8.06 6.69
C PRO A 175 7.35 -7.92 6.42
N VAL A 176 7.83 -6.69 6.27
CA VAL A 176 9.20 -6.36 5.89
C VAL A 176 10.25 -7.01 6.78
N GLY A 177 9.97 -7.07 8.09
CA GLY A 177 10.83 -7.68 9.10
C GLY A 177 11.18 -9.15 8.86
N GLN A 178 10.39 -9.85 8.05
CA GLN A 178 10.64 -11.25 7.67
C GLN A 178 11.66 -11.40 6.53
N PHE A 179 12.00 -10.29 5.85
CA PHE A 179 12.95 -10.27 4.73
C PHE A 179 14.28 -9.64 5.14
N TYR A 180 14.23 -8.56 5.91
CA TYR A 180 15.42 -7.88 6.41
C TYR A 180 15.11 -7.08 7.68
N THR A 181 16.16 -6.79 8.47
CA THR A 181 16.08 -6.05 9.73
C THR A 181 17.14 -4.94 9.79
N GLY A 182 17.18 -4.22 10.92
CA GLY A 182 18.16 -3.20 11.24
C GLY A 182 17.70 -1.78 10.90
N VAL A 183 18.48 -0.80 11.34
CA VAL A 183 18.22 0.64 11.13
C VAL A 183 18.02 0.95 9.65
N LYS A 184 16.98 1.71 9.32
CA LYS A 184 16.70 2.27 8.00
C LYS A 184 16.44 3.76 8.11
N THR A 185 16.87 4.52 7.11
CA THR A 185 16.74 5.98 7.08
C THR A 185 15.93 6.49 5.90
N ARG A 186 15.54 5.60 4.97
CA ARG A 186 14.65 5.89 3.85
C ARG A 186 13.46 4.96 3.85
N LEU A 187 12.31 5.50 3.49
CA LEU A 187 11.22 4.78 2.84
C LEU A 187 11.23 5.22 1.38
N PHE A 188 11.48 4.29 0.46
CA PHE A 188 11.63 4.57 -0.97
C PHE A 188 10.48 3.99 -1.79
N PHE A 189 10.27 4.60 -2.95
CA PHE A 189 9.24 4.29 -3.92
C PHE A 189 9.89 4.31 -5.31
N VAL A 190 9.65 3.25 -6.07
CA VAL A 190 10.17 3.07 -7.42
C VAL A 190 9.00 3.09 -8.39
N ASN A 191 9.06 3.97 -9.37
CA ASN A 191 8.17 4.02 -10.52
C ASN A 191 9.06 4.08 -11.77
N ASP A 192 9.55 2.90 -12.17
CA ASP A 192 10.50 2.70 -13.26
C ASP A 192 9.76 2.57 -14.59
N HIS A 193 10.27 3.26 -15.60
CA HIS A 193 9.86 3.09 -16.98
C HIS A 193 11.14 3.07 -17.80
N ASP A 194 11.36 1.97 -18.55
CA ASP A 194 12.58 1.70 -19.33
C ASP A 194 13.36 2.98 -19.68
N SER A 195 14.53 3.14 -19.02
CA SER A 195 15.30 4.39 -18.94
C SER A 195 15.77 4.96 -20.28
N LYS A 196 15.48 4.27 -21.39
CA LYS A 196 15.69 4.72 -22.77
C LYS A 196 14.52 5.50 -23.35
N SER A 197 13.37 5.56 -22.68
CA SER A 197 12.22 6.32 -23.14
C SER A 197 12.45 7.82 -22.91
N SER A 198 12.32 8.63 -23.97
CA SER A 198 12.30 10.10 -23.85
C SER A 198 10.95 10.64 -23.36
N ASN A 199 9.93 9.78 -23.23
CA ASN A 199 8.61 10.12 -22.72
C ASN A 199 8.07 8.96 -21.88
N PRO A 200 8.64 8.71 -20.68
CA PRO A 200 8.17 7.65 -19.82
C PRO A 200 6.78 7.99 -19.26
N THR A 201 5.89 7.00 -19.23
CA THR A 201 4.47 7.18 -18.86
C THR A 201 4.03 6.32 -17.68
N ALA A 202 4.95 5.57 -17.03
CA ALA A 202 4.56 4.75 -15.89
C ALA A 202 4.00 5.65 -14.78
N SER A 203 2.91 5.22 -14.16
CA SER A 203 2.29 5.97 -13.06
C SER A 203 2.03 5.08 -11.86
N GLY A 204 2.23 5.63 -10.66
CA GLY A 204 2.04 4.92 -9.41
C GLY A 204 1.62 5.91 -8.33
N VAL A 205 0.56 5.59 -7.61
CA VAL A 205 0.03 6.39 -6.50
C VAL A 205 0.05 5.52 -5.25
N PHE A 206 0.69 6.04 -4.21
CA PHE A 206 0.77 5.41 -2.89
C PHE A 206 0.00 6.28 -1.90
N THR A 207 -0.92 5.69 -1.16
CA THR A 207 -1.72 6.41 -0.15
C THR A 207 -1.75 5.63 1.16
N ASN A 208 -2.03 6.31 2.26
CA ASN A 208 -2.17 5.71 3.60
C ASN A 208 -0.96 4.87 4.02
N VAL A 209 0.25 5.28 3.62
CA VAL A 209 1.46 4.49 3.89
C VAL A 209 1.78 4.54 5.38
N LYS A 210 1.95 3.38 6.00
CA LYS A 210 2.29 3.22 7.43
C LYS A 210 3.48 2.29 7.59
N ILE A 211 4.28 2.54 8.63
CA ILE A 211 5.29 1.61 9.12
C ILE A 211 4.99 1.35 10.59
N TYR A 212 4.81 0.09 10.98
CA TYR A 212 4.48 -0.26 12.36
C TYR A 212 4.99 -1.65 12.74
N GLU A 213 5.03 -1.92 14.05
CA GLU A 213 5.29 -3.25 14.59
C GLU A 213 3.99 -4.03 14.76
N SER A 214 3.90 -5.22 14.21
CA SER A 214 2.76 -6.10 14.42
C SER A 214 2.72 -6.66 15.85
N ASP A 215 1.53 -6.98 16.34
CA ASP A 215 1.31 -7.54 17.69
C ASP A 215 1.86 -8.97 17.90
N GLY A 216 2.69 -9.48 16.98
CA GLY A 216 3.25 -10.84 17.02
C GLY A 216 2.28 -11.94 16.54
N GLY A 217 1.13 -11.57 15.98
CA GLY A 217 0.27 -12.49 15.23
C GLY A 217 0.97 -13.03 13.97
N PRO A 218 0.56 -14.18 13.43
CA PRO A 218 1.13 -14.66 12.17
C PRO A 218 0.96 -13.58 11.10
N PRO A 219 2.00 -13.32 10.27
CA PRO A 219 1.92 -12.29 9.25
C PRO A 219 0.72 -12.57 8.34
N PRO A 220 -0.05 -11.53 7.93
CA PRO A 220 -1.10 -11.72 6.96
C PRO A 220 -0.47 -12.30 5.69
N THR A 221 -0.78 -13.55 5.39
CA THR A 221 -0.32 -14.19 4.15
C THR A 221 -0.98 -13.48 2.98
N SER A 222 -0.17 -13.05 2.00
CA SER A 222 -0.61 -12.53 0.69
C SER A 222 -1.28 -13.60 -0.20
N ALA A 223 -1.50 -14.81 0.32
CA ALA A 223 -2.26 -15.83 -0.39
C ALA A 223 -3.70 -15.36 -0.57
N PRO A 224 -4.25 -15.34 -1.80
CA PRO A 224 -5.66 -15.07 -2.00
C PRO A 224 -6.43 -16.15 -1.21
N THR A 225 -7.25 -15.71 -0.25
CA THR A 225 -8.26 -16.60 0.30
C THR A 225 -9.19 -16.87 -0.86
N LEU A 226 -9.13 -18.09 -1.44
CA LEU A 226 -10.16 -18.54 -2.36
C LEU A 226 -11.51 -18.25 -1.67
N PRO A 227 -12.51 -17.71 -2.38
CA PRO A 227 -13.83 -17.50 -1.78
C PRO A 227 -14.26 -18.82 -1.12
N PRO A 228 -14.86 -18.78 0.08
CA PRO A 228 -15.29 -19.98 0.77
C PRO A 228 -16.08 -20.84 -0.23
N THR A 229 -15.68 -22.10 -0.38
CA THR A 229 -16.40 -23.04 -1.24
C THR A 229 -17.88 -22.95 -0.85
N PRO A 230 -18.80 -22.68 -1.80
CA PRO A 230 -20.22 -22.64 -1.47
C PRO A 230 -20.59 -23.94 -0.75
N PRO A 231 -21.50 -23.87 0.25
CA PRO A 231 -21.93 -25.06 0.96
C PRO A 231 -22.36 -26.12 -0.07
N PRO A 232 -22.06 -27.41 0.17
CA PRO A 232 -22.31 -28.46 -0.82
C PRO A 232 -23.75 -28.42 -1.31
N THR A 233 -23.95 -28.15 -2.60
CA THR A 233 -25.28 -28.07 -3.24
C THR A 233 -25.91 -29.44 -3.50
N GLN A 234 -25.43 -30.50 -2.84
CA GLN A 234 -26.10 -31.79 -2.91
C GLN A 234 -27.16 -31.84 -1.82
N ALA A 235 -28.42 -31.96 -2.24
CA ALA A 235 -29.51 -32.33 -1.36
C ALA A 235 -29.10 -33.59 -0.56
N PRO A 236 -29.47 -33.68 0.73
CA PRO A 236 -29.17 -34.88 1.52
C PRO A 236 -29.70 -36.10 0.77
N THR A 237 -28.83 -37.10 0.58
CA THR A 237 -29.22 -38.41 0.05
C THR A 237 -30.41 -38.92 0.86
N PRO A 238 -31.49 -39.44 0.23
CA PRO A 238 -32.62 -39.98 0.97
C PRO A 238 -32.16 -41.02 1.99
N SER A 239 -32.80 -40.98 3.17
CA SER A 239 -32.54 -41.90 4.29
C SER A 239 -32.43 -43.36 3.81
N PRO A 240 -31.50 -44.16 4.37
CA PRO A 240 -31.33 -45.54 3.97
C PRO A 240 -32.63 -46.32 4.18
N THR A 241 -33.14 -46.91 3.09
CA THR A 241 -34.27 -47.84 3.11
C THR A 241 -33.90 -49.03 3.99
N LYS A 242 -34.70 -49.27 5.02
CA LYS A 242 -34.58 -50.46 5.88
C LYS A 242 -34.82 -51.72 5.06
N ASP A 243 -33.84 -52.61 5.04
CA ASP A 243 -34.09 -54.04 5.14
C ASP A 243 -32.97 -54.70 5.95
N PRO A 244 -33.27 -55.43 7.05
CA PRO A 244 -32.26 -56.10 7.85
C PRO A 244 -31.75 -57.37 7.15
N THR A 245 -30.43 -57.48 7.02
CA THR A 245 -29.72 -58.68 6.56
C THR A 245 -29.96 -59.86 7.54
N PRO A 246 -30.10 -61.11 7.06
CA PRO A 246 -30.36 -62.26 7.93
C PRO A 246 -29.22 -62.57 8.91
N LYS A 247 -29.65 -63.14 10.05
CA LYS A 247 -28.90 -63.54 11.25
C LYS A 247 -27.53 -64.20 10.98
N PRO A 248 -26.46 -63.83 11.73
CA PRO A 248 -25.13 -64.43 11.61
C PRO A 248 -25.11 -65.95 11.88
N THR A 249 -24.38 -66.71 11.07
CA THR A 249 -24.12 -68.15 11.26
C THR A 249 -23.07 -68.40 12.34
N LYS A 250 -23.25 -69.50 13.10
CA LYS A 250 -22.61 -69.81 14.39
C LYS A 250 -21.16 -70.32 14.34
N TYR A 251 -20.40 -70.12 13.27
CA TYR A 251 -19.06 -70.72 13.16
C TYR A 251 -17.96 -69.66 13.08
N PRO A 252 -17.05 -69.59 14.06
CA PRO A 252 -15.85 -68.77 13.95
C PRO A 252 -14.87 -69.39 12.94
N THR A 253 -14.29 -68.54 12.10
CA THR A 253 -13.21 -68.85 11.15
C THR A 253 -11.99 -69.44 11.88
N PRO A 254 -11.35 -70.53 11.38
CA PRO A 254 -10.14 -71.07 11.99
C PRO A 254 -8.95 -70.10 11.88
N PRO A 255 -7.99 -70.14 12.84
CA PRO A 255 -6.85 -69.22 12.87
C PRO A 255 -5.85 -69.49 11.73
N PRO A 256 -5.11 -68.46 11.28
CA PRO A 256 -4.12 -68.59 10.21
C PRO A 256 -2.87 -69.39 10.65
N THR A 257 -2.35 -70.20 9.74
CA THR A 257 -1.14 -71.04 9.92
C THR A 257 0.15 -70.21 9.82
N PRO A 258 1.18 -70.43 10.67
CA PRO A 258 2.47 -69.75 10.54
C PRO A 258 3.50 -70.61 9.80
N ASN A 259 4.15 -70.05 8.76
CA ASN A 259 5.59 -69.72 8.66
C ASN A 259 6.08 -69.68 7.18
N PRO A 260 7.17 -68.95 6.86
CA PRO A 260 7.62 -68.64 5.51
C PRO A 260 8.69 -69.62 4.97
N THR A 261 8.77 -69.75 3.64
CA THR A 261 9.84 -70.45 2.93
C THR A 261 11.03 -69.50 2.66
N PRO A 262 12.30 -69.88 2.90
CA PRO A 262 13.45 -69.07 2.53
C PRO A 262 13.83 -69.23 1.03
N PRO A 263 14.54 -68.25 0.42
CA PRO A 263 14.86 -68.25 -1.00
C PRO A 263 16.04 -69.17 -1.37
N PRO A 264 16.15 -69.61 -2.64
CA PRO A 264 17.22 -70.50 -3.09
C PRO A 264 18.55 -69.78 -3.37
N MET A 265 19.66 -70.52 -3.25
CA MET A 265 21.03 -70.15 -3.59
C MET A 265 21.23 -69.91 -5.09
#